data_AF-A0A6A7GEK2-F1
#
_entry.id   AF-A0A6A7GEK2-F1
#
_cell.length_a   1.000
_cell.length_b   1.000
_cell.length_c   1.000
_cell.angle_alpha   90.00
_cell.angle_beta   90.00
_cell.angle_gamma   90.00
#
_symmetry.space_group_name_H-M   'P 1'
#
loop_
_entity.id
_entity.type
_entity.pdbx_description
1 polymer ?
#
loop_
_entity_poly.entity_id
_entity_poly.type
_entity_poly.pdbx_seq_one_letter_code
_entity_poly.pdbx_strand_id
1 'polypeptide(L)'
;MKKFNYMEMTDDGYKITVGIEDEVICNIHVCVKEGTAEKLAKELAEMRMKADMEWEQYDFEEENGNKGVGYTFSVEDEDEIFEAMVELCHINDFVCVYEMEAPNGGLDTYEEKIEEEFKEFFDTKFEEIEELEEQIAKESSK
;
A
#
# COMPACT_ATOMS: atom_id res chain seq x y z
N MET A 1 -3.03 -14.96 17.35
CA MET A 1 -2.78 -14.12 16.18
C MET A 1 -2.09 -12.85 16.65
N LYS A 2 -0.82 -12.66 16.28
CA LYS A 2 -0.05 -11.49 16.69
C LYS A 2 -0.13 -10.46 15.58
N LYS A 3 -0.49 -9.24 15.94
CA LYS A 3 -0.61 -8.10 15.03
C LYS A 3 0.57 -7.17 15.23
N PHE A 4 0.96 -6.47 14.18
CA PHE A 4 1.92 -5.37 14.25
C PHE A 4 1.43 -4.21 13.40
N ASN A 5 1.77 -3.00 13.82
CA ASN A 5 1.54 -1.78 13.08
C ASN A 5 2.60 -0.75 13.48
N TYR A 6 3.09 0.00 12.51
CA TYR A 6 4.02 1.10 12.73
C TYR A 6 4.03 2.03 11.51
N MET A 7 4.58 3.22 11.69
CA MET A 7 4.81 4.19 10.63
C MET A 7 6.27 4.65 10.69
N GLU A 8 6.89 4.83 9.54
CA GLU A 8 8.21 5.42 9.40
C GLU A 8 8.21 6.51 8.33
N MET A 9 9.12 7.48 8.48
CA MET A 9 9.41 8.45 7.44
C MET A 9 10.32 7.84 6.40
N THR A 10 10.10 8.19 5.14
CA THR A 10 10.94 7.82 3.99
C THR A 10 11.47 9.09 3.33
N ASP A 11 12.39 8.92 2.37
CA ASP A 11 12.90 10.06 1.60
C ASP A 11 11.79 10.75 0.78
N ASP A 12 10.70 10.04 0.48
CA ASP A 12 9.63 10.47 -0.43
C ASP A 12 8.25 10.66 0.23
N GLY A 13 8.18 10.54 1.55
CA GLY A 13 6.96 10.70 2.34
C GLY A 13 6.95 9.77 3.54
N TYR A 14 5.93 8.93 3.65
CA TYR A 14 5.71 8.06 4.80
C TYR A 14 5.40 6.63 4.37
N LYS A 15 5.77 5.66 5.19
CA LYS A 15 5.40 4.27 5.03
C LYS A 15 4.66 3.79 6.27
N ILE A 16 3.39 3.45 6.10
CA ILE A 16 2.57 2.81 7.12
C ILE A 16 2.63 1.31 6.87
N THR A 17 3.06 0.54 7.86
CA THR A 17 3.15 -0.92 7.76
C THR A 17 2.25 -1.55 8.80
N VAL A 18 1.36 -2.43 8.37
CA VAL A 18 0.50 -3.25 9.24
C VAL A 18 0.58 -4.70 8.83
N GLY A 19 0.23 -5.60 9.74
CA GLY A 19 0.16 -7.00 9.37
C GLY A 19 -0.27 -7.93 10.49
N ILE A 20 -0.59 -9.13 10.06
CA ILE A 20 -0.90 -10.27 10.89
C ILE A 20 0.21 -11.28 10.66
N GLU A 21 0.95 -11.62 11.72
CA GLU A 21 2.11 -12.50 11.65
C GLU A 21 1.77 -13.81 10.93
N ASP A 22 2.61 -14.19 9.96
CA ASP A 22 2.49 -15.36 9.08
C ASP A 22 1.26 -15.39 8.16
N GLU A 23 0.38 -14.38 8.19
CA GLU A 23 -0.87 -14.35 7.40
C GLU A 23 -0.84 -13.28 6.30
N VAL A 24 -0.54 -12.03 6.64
CA VAL A 24 -0.54 -10.93 5.68
C VAL A 24 0.31 -9.75 6.15
N ILE A 25 0.96 -9.08 5.20
CA ILE A 25 1.63 -7.79 5.42
C ILE A 25 1.03 -6.79 4.44
N CYS A 26 0.71 -5.60 4.92
CA CYS A 26 0.23 -4.47 4.13
C CYS A 26 1.12 -3.25 4.40
N ASN A 27 1.57 -2.63 3.32
CA ASN A 27 2.34 -1.40 3.31
C ASN A 27 1.57 -0.33 2.53
N ILE A 28 1.34 0.83 3.15
CA ILE A 28 0.82 2.01 2.47
C ILE A 28 1.92 3.05 2.39
N HIS A 29 2.36 3.34 1.17
CA HIS A 29 3.34 4.36 0.87
C HIS A 29 2.63 5.68 0.56
N VAL A 30 2.62 6.59 1.52
CA VAL A 30 2.02 7.92 1.37
C VAL A 30 3.07 8.83 0.75
N CYS A 31 2.93 9.10 -0.56
CA CYS A 31 3.93 9.85 -1.33
C CYS A 31 3.56 11.32 -1.37
N VAL A 32 4.43 12.19 -0.85
CA VAL A 32 4.16 13.65 -0.78
C VAL A 32 4.82 14.43 -1.91
N LYS A 33 5.70 13.78 -2.68
CA LYS A 33 6.33 14.36 -3.88
C LYS A 33 5.56 13.95 -5.13
N GLU A 34 5.28 14.93 -5.99
CA GLU A 34 4.61 14.74 -7.27
C GLU A 34 5.34 13.69 -8.14
N GLY A 35 4.59 12.73 -8.68
CA GLY A 35 5.10 11.69 -9.58
C GLY A 35 5.83 10.52 -8.90
N THR A 36 6.02 10.56 -7.58
CA THR A 36 6.73 9.49 -6.87
C THR A 36 5.89 8.23 -6.72
N ALA A 37 4.59 8.36 -6.46
CA ALA A 37 3.71 7.19 -6.29
C ALA A 37 3.64 6.34 -7.55
N GLU A 38 3.45 6.97 -8.72
CA GLU A 38 3.38 6.30 -10.02
C GLU A 38 4.68 5.57 -10.34
N LYS A 39 5.81 6.22 -10.05
CA LYS A 39 7.13 5.63 -10.22
C LYS A 39 7.31 4.43 -9.28
N LEU A 40 6.94 4.57 -8.01
CA LEU A 40 7.09 3.53 -7.00
C LEU A 40 6.21 2.31 -7.30
N ALA A 41 4.94 2.50 -7.66
CA ALA A 41 4.05 1.41 -8.01
C ALA A 41 4.61 0.56 -9.17
N LYS A 42 5.16 1.23 -10.18
CA LYS A 42 5.83 0.58 -11.30
C LYS A 42 7.10 -0.15 -10.87
N GLU A 43 7.96 0.49 -10.08
CA GLU A 43 9.20 -0.11 -9.59
C GLU A 43 8.95 -1.34 -8.71
N LEU A 44 7.94 -1.30 -7.83
CA LEU A 44 7.57 -2.43 -6.97
C LEU A 44 7.03 -3.61 -7.79
N ALA A 45 6.17 -3.35 -8.77
CA ALA A 45 5.72 -4.38 -9.70
C ALA A 45 6.91 -5.00 -10.47
N GLU A 46 7.79 -4.16 -11.04
CA GLU A 46 8.96 -4.61 -11.81
C GLU A 46 10.00 -5.37 -10.96
N MET A 47 10.24 -4.96 -9.72
CA MET A 47 11.17 -5.65 -8.80
C MET A 47 10.68 -7.05 -8.42
N ARG A 48 9.36 -7.23 -8.35
CA ARG A 48 8.74 -8.51 -7.98
C ARG A 48 8.51 -9.43 -9.19
N MET A 49 8.70 -8.93 -10.41
CA MET A 49 8.88 -9.79 -11.59
C MET A 49 10.22 -10.54 -11.44
N LYS A 50 10.22 -11.68 -10.75
CA LYS A 50 11.29 -12.67 -10.97
C LYS A 50 11.26 -13.05 -12.45
N ALA A 51 12.43 -13.23 -13.06
CA ALA A 51 12.52 -13.67 -14.44
C ALA A 51 11.63 -14.93 -14.63
N ASP A 52 10.60 -14.82 -15.47
CA ASP A 52 9.55 -15.80 -15.76
C ASP A 52 8.26 -15.79 -14.90
N MET A 53 7.97 -14.72 -14.15
CA MET A 53 6.68 -14.54 -13.45
C MET A 53 5.84 -13.41 -14.08
N GLU A 54 4.58 -13.71 -14.43
CA GLU A 54 3.64 -12.75 -15.06
C GLU A 54 2.80 -12.06 -13.99
N TRP A 55 2.85 -10.71 -13.94
CA TRP A 55 1.96 -9.88 -13.14
C TRP A 55 0.79 -9.42 -14.02
N GLU A 56 -0.43 -9.49 -13.50
CA GLU A 56 -1.60 -8.99 -14.20
C GLU A 56 -1.86 -7.53 -13.81
N GLN A 57 -1.79 -6.63 -14.79
CA GLN A 57 -2.18 -5.23 -14.60
C GLN A 57 -3.69 -5.08 -14.79
N TYR A 58 -4.34 -4.33 -13.91
CA TYR A 58 -5.74 -3.96 -14.02
C TYR A 58 -5.94 -2.46 -13.74
N ASP A 59 -6.99 -1.90 -14.34
CA ASP A 59 -7.47 -0.55 -14.03
C ASP A 59 -8.66 -0.66 -13.09
N PHE A 60 -8.77 0.23 -12.11
CA PHE A 60 -9.91 0.29 -11.19
C PHE A 60 -10.37 1.73 -10.97
N GLU A 61 -11.58 1.89 -10.41
CA GLU A 61 -12.17 3.19 -10.06
C GLU A 61 -12.57 3.15 -8.59
N GLU A 62 -12.05 4.09 -7.81
CA GLU A 62 -12.33 4.26 -6.38
C GLU A 62 -13.73 4.85 -6.16
N GLU A 63 -14.26 4.73 -4.94
CA GLU A 63 -15.58 5.25 -4.59
C GLU A 63 -15.72 6.77 -4.79
N ASN A 64 -14.62 7.50 -4.72
CA ASN A 64 -14.54 8.95 -4.96
C ASN A 64 -14.50 9.31 -6.46
N GLY A 65 -14.45 8.32 -7.36
CA GLY A 65 -14.35 8.47 -8.82
C GLY A 65 -12.94 8.64 -9.37
N ASN A 66 -11.90 8.55 -8.53
CA ASN A 66 -10.51 8.53 -8.96
C ASN A 66 -10.19 7.19 -9.64
N LYS A 67 -9.32 7.25 -10.65
CA LYS A 67 -8.85 6.04 -11.35
C LYS A 67 -7.53 5.61 -10.76
N GLY A 68 -7.43 4.33 -10.44
CA GLY A 68 -6.21 3.67 -10.00
C GLY A 68 -5.71 2.67 -11.03
N VAL A 69 -4.46 2.25 -10.83
CA VAL A 69 -3.83 1.16 -11.59
C VAL A 69 -3.29 0.17 -10.57
N GLY A 70 -3.65 -1.09 -10.74
CA GLY A 70 -3.22 -2.19 -9.89
C GLY A 70 -2.41 -3.22 -10.66
N TYR A 71 -1.59 -3.94 -9.92
CA TYR A 71 -0.84 -5.10 -10.37
C TYR A 71 -1.06 -6.21 -9.35
N THR A 72 -1.52 -7.37 -9.81
CA THR A 72 -1.71 -8.54 -8.95
C THR A 72 -0.85 -9.70 -9.43
N PHE A 73 -0.49 -10.56 -8.49
CA PHE A 73 0.32 -11.74 -8.70
C PHE A 73 -0.19 -12.85 -7.79
N SER A 74 -0.32 -14.04 -8.37
CA SER A 74 -0.61 -15.26 -7.64
C SER A 74 0.26 -16.40 -8.14
N VAL A 75 0.73 -17.22 -7.19
CA VAL A 75 1.36 -18.51 -7.46
C VAL A 75 0.65 -19.55 -6.61
N GLU A 76 0.27 -20.64 -7.27
CA GLU A 76 -0.28 -21.84 -6.65
C GLU A 76 0.48 -23.05 -7.20
N ASP A 77 1.31 -23.67 -6.35
CA ASP A 77 1.98 -24.95 -6.61
C ASP A 77 1.66 -25.93 -5.46
N GLU A 78 2.02 -27.21 -5.60
CA GLU A 78 1.61 -28.30 -4.69
C GLU A 78 1.91 -28.02 -3.20
N ASP A 79 2.90 -27.17 -2.89
CA ASP A 79 3.36 -26.85 -1.54
C ASP A 79 3.35 -25.33 -1.20
N GLU A 80 2.98 -24.44 -2.13
CA GLU A 80 3.11 -22.99 -1.95
C GLU A 80 1.92 -22.24 -2.57
N ILE A 81 1.26 -21.41 -1.76
CA ILE A 81 0.26 -20.43 -2.20
C ILE A 81 0.76 -19.07 -1.80
N PHE A 82 1.00 -18.18 -2.75
CA PHE A 82 1.42 -16.81 -2.48
C PHE A 82 0.63 -15.86 -3.38
N GLU A 83 0.05 -14.84 -2.77
CA GLU A 83 -0.61 -13.76 -3.50
C GLU A 83 -0.02 -12.42 -3.07
N ALA A 84 0.10 -11.50 -4.02
CA ALA A 84 0.52 -10.14 -3.76
C ALA A 84 -0.16 -9.15 -4.70
N MET A 85 -0.35 -7.92 -4.22
CA MET A 85 -0.87 -6.82 -5.00
C MET A 85 -0.04 -5.56 -4.77
N VAL A 86 -0.04 -4.68 -5.77
CA VAL A 86 0.43 -3.30 -5.70
C VAL A 86 -0.56 -2.42 -6.42
N GLU A 87 -1.12 -1.43 -5.74
CA GLU A 87 -2.10 -0.50 -6.28
C GLU A 87 -1.67 0.94 -6.09
N LEU A 88 -1.82 1.73 -7.15
CA LEU A 88 -1.78 3.18 -7.08
C LEU A 88 -3.18 3.68 -6.73
N CYS A 89 -3.35 4.21 -5.53
CA CYS A 89 -4.62 4.66 -4.97
C CYS A 89 -4.55 6.10 -4.47
N HIS A 90 -5.70 6.70 -4.17
CA HIS A 90 -5.82 8.01 -3.56
C HIS A 90 -6.52 7.88 -2.21
N ILE A 91 -5.82 8.30 -1.15
CA ILE A 91 -6.37 8.30 0.20
C ILE A 91 -6.34 9.73 0.71
N ASN A 92 -7.53 10.28 0.97
CA ASN A 92 -7.74 11.72 1.21
C ASN A 92 -7.11 12.55 0.06
N ASP A 93 -6.23 13.50 0.40
CA ASP A 93 -5.51 14.34 -0.56
C ASP A 93 -4.17 13.72 -1.02
N PHE A 94 -3.83 12.50 -0.58
CA PHE A 94 -2.57 11.84 -0.89
C PHE A 94 -2.68 10.85 -2.05
N VAL A 95 -1.64 10.83 -2.89
CA VAL A 95 -1.42 9.73 -3.83
C VAL A 95 -0.58 8.67 -3.13
N CYS A 96 -1.13 7.47 -3.01
CA CYS A 96 -0.58 6.39 -2.23
C CYS A 96 -0.24 5.18 -3.11
N VAL A 97 0.74 4.39 -2.67
CA VAL A 97 0.95 3.03 -3.20
C VAL A 97 0.60 2.04 -2.11
N TYR A 98 -0.43 1.25 -2.34
CA TYR A 98 -0.88 0.17 -1.47
C TYR A 98 -0.22 -1.14 -1.92
N GLU A 99 0.51 -1.79 -1.04
CA GLU A 99 1.21 -3.05 -1.31
C GLU A 99 0.79 -4.09 -0.28
N MET A 100 0.34 -5.25 -0.73
CA MET A 100 -0.05 -6.35 0.15
C MET A 100 0.59 -7.68 -0.27
N GLU A 101 0.96 -8.49 0.71
CA GLU A 101 1.47 -9.85 0.54
C GLU A 101 0.73 -10.81 1.46
N ALA A 102 0.15 -11.85 0.87
CA ALA A 102 -0.52 -12.96 1.55
C ALA A 102 0.24 -14.26 1.28
N PRO A 103 1.21 -14.65 2.13
CA PRO A 103 2.07 -15.83 1.93
C PRO A 103 1.37 -17.19 1.99
N ASN A 104 0.06 -17.21 2.20
CA ASN A 104 -0.77 -18.43 2.11
C ASN A 104 -2.01 -18.21 1.22
N GLY A 105 -1.99 -17.18 0.37
CA GLY A 105 -3.13 -16.73 -0.44
C GLY A 105 -4.26 -16.09 0.39
N GLY A 106 -5.38 -15.80 -0.27
CA GLY A 106 -6.56 -15.19 0.36
C GLY A 106 -6.48 -13.68 0.45
N LEU A 107 -5.78 -13.05 -0.48
CA LEU A 107 -5.52 -11.61 -0.53
C LEU A 107 -6.81 -10.79 -0.38
N ASP A 108 -7.87 -11.10 -1.14
CA ASP A 108 -9.19 -10.45 -1.03
C ASP A 108 -9.78 -10.51 0.40
N THR A 109 -9.63 -11.64 1.08
CA THR A 109 -10.11 -11.80 2.46
C THR A 109 -9.27 -10.98 3.43
N TYR A 110 -7.98 -10.88 3.17
CA TYR A 110 -7.07 -10.14 4.02
C TYR A 110 -7.16 -8.63 3.82
N GLU A 111 -7.49 -8.16 2.62
CA GLU A 111 -7.73 -6.76 2.33
C GLU A 111 -8.84 -6.22 3.25
N GLU A 112 -10.03 -6.84 3.22
CA GLU A 112 -11.16 -6.50 4.11
C GLU A 112 -10.74 -6.61 5.59
N LYS A 113 -10.02 -7.68 5.97
CA LYS A 113 -9.59 -7.90 7.36
C LYS A 113 -8.59 -6.86 7.85
N ILE A 114 -7.66 -6.41 7.00
CA ILE A 114 -6.70 -5.37 7.34
C ILE A 114 -7.42 -4.05 7.56
N GLU A 115 -8.35 -3.70 6.68
CA GLU A 115 -9.16 -2.50 6.84
C GLU A 115 -9.93 -2.54 8.16
N GLU A 116 -10.64 -3.62 8.46
CA GLU A 116 -11.41 -3.74 9.71
C GLU A 116 -10.53 -3.68 10.96
N GLU A 117 -9.40 -4.39 10.96
CA GLU A 117 -8.57 -4.58 12.16
C GLU A 117 -7.64 -3.39 12.44
N PHE A 118 -7.31 -2.61 11.41
CA PHE A 118 -6.36 -1.49 11.50
C PHE A 118 -6.99 -0.13 11.15
N LYS A 119 -8.31 -0.05 10.92
CA LYS A 119 -9.03 1.19 10.61
C LYS A 119 -8.63 2.37 11.50
N GLU A 120 -8.76 2.21 12.82
CA GLU A 120 -8.45 3.28 13.78
C GLU A 120 -6.99 3.73 13.71
N PHE A 121 -6.07 2.79 13.42
CA PHE A 121 -4.67 3.10 13.23
C PHE A 121 -4.44 3.89 11.93
N PHE A 122 -5.06 3.48 10.82
CA PHE A 122 -5.00 4.21 9.56
C PHE A 122 -5.56 5.63 9.71
N ASP A 123 -6.76 5.77 10.26
CA ASP A 123 -7.41 7.07 10.50
C ASP A 123 -6.47 8.00 11.28
N THR A 124 -5.88 7.50 12.37
CA THR A 124 -4.91 8.26 13.20
C THR A 124 -3.66 8.65 12.40
N LYS A 125 -3.10 7.75 11.58
CA LYS A 125 -1.86 8.03 10.84
C LYS A 125 -2.06 8.98 9.67
N PHE A 126 -3.19 8.90 8.97
CA PHE A 126 -3.49 9.88 7.93
C PHE A 126 -3.71 11.27 8.49
N GLU A 127 -4.40 11.40 9.64
CA GLU A 127 -4.54 12.70 10.34
C GLU A 127 -3.17 13.24 10.79
N GLU A 128 -2.33 12.40 11.40
CA GLU A 128 -0.95 12.79 11.78
C GLU A 128 -0.13 13.28 10.57
N ILE A 129 -0.23 12.61 9.41
CA ILE A 129 0.48 13.00 8.19
C ILE A 129 -0.04 14.34 7.64
N GLU A 130 -1.36 14.54 7.59
CA GLU A 130 -1.97 15.82 7.18
C GLU A 130 -1.46 16.99 8.03
N GLU A 131 -1.45 16.83 9.35
CA GLU A 131 -0.96 17.86 10.26
C GLU A 131 0.54 18.16 10.07
N LEU A 132 1.35 17.13 9.82
CA LEU A 132 2.79 17.26 9.57
C LEU A 132 3.07 18.02 8.26
N GLU A 133 2.41 17.64 7.17
CA GLU A 133 2.57 18.29 5.86
C GLU A 133 2.07 19.75 5.89
N GLU A 134 0.97 20.03 6.58
CA GLU A 134 0.51 21.39 6.81
C GLU A 134 1.55 22.26 7.54
N GLN A 135 2.23 21.71 8.55
CA GLN A 135 3.26 22.41 9.30
C GLN A 135 4.48 22.70 8.41
N ILE A 136 4.94 21.72 7.63
CA ILE A 136 6.06 21.86 6.69
C ILE A 136 5.76 22.94 5.65
N ALA A 137 4.54 22.98 5.11
CA ALA A 137 4.12 24.00 4.15
C ALA A 137 4.13 25.42 4.75
N LYS A 138 3.68 25.57 6.02
CA LYS A 138 3.70 26.84 6.76
C LYS A 138 5.12 27.32 7.06
N GLU A 139 6.06 26.41 7.29
CA GLU A 139 7.47 26.74 7.52
C GLU A 139 8.21 27.11 6.23
N SER A 140 7.90 26.42 5.12
CA SER A 140 8.52 26.67 3.81
C SER A 140 8.11 28.00 3.16
N SER A 141 7.02 28.61 3.64
CA SER A 141 6.49 29.89 3.14
C SER A 141 7.02 31.12 3.88
N LYS A 142 7.97 30.96 4.82
CA LYS A 142 8.63 32.04 5.58
C LYS A 142 10.03 32.34 5.06
#